data_AF-A0A6N4AFL0-F1
#
_entry.id   AF-A0A6N4AFL0-F1
#
_cell.length_a   1.000
_cell.length_b   1.000
_cell.length_c   1.000
_cell.angle_alpha   90.00
_cell.angle_beta   90.00
_cell.angle_gamma   90.00
#
_symmetry.space_group_name_H-M   'P 1'
#
loop_
_entity.id
_entity.type
_entity.pdbx_description
1 polymer ?
#
loop_
_entity_poly.entity_id
_entity_poly.type
_entity_poly.pdbx_seq_one_letter_code
_entity_poly.pdbx_strand_id
1 'polypeptide(L)'
;MQLYNTLSAEERAALIDEAGKQRLTLSFYAYAKIEDPKKFRDDLFIAWNELDALGRTYVAKEGINAQMSVPAENLEAFRETLEKYDFMKDIRLNVAVEQDDHSFLKLTVKVRDKIVADGLDDDTFDVTDIGVHLKAKEFNQILEDPNTIVVDFRNHYESEIGHFKGAITPDVETFRESLPIINEQLKDYKEDKNLVMYCTGGIRCEKASAYFKHQGFKNVFQLEGGIINYAKQIKEENLESKFIGKNFVFDHRLGERITDDIISQCHQCGKPCDNHTNCENEGCHLLFIQCDECKAIMENCCSTECQEIIHMPLVEQVKLRRGVKNGNMIFRKGKSEKLKFKHSGELSDMPLAKAGNDIPETVKPKDIRQKIKIKKTLLGKAEHYFVKAGIGQFLIEKDELKINDKIIISGPSTGNQELQISQMFVNGTEAAVAKPGDKVTLALPFRIRLSDKLYKVLD
;
A
#
# COMPACT_ATOMS: atom_id res chain seq x y z
N MET A 1 -19.44 13.59 -14.53
CA MET A 1 -19.14 12.78 -13.33
C MET A 1 -17.81 13.23 -12.75
N GLN A 2 -17.63 13.27 -11.44
CA GLN A 2 -16.32 13.60 -10.84
C GLN A 2 -15.38 12.40 -10.96
N LEU A 3 -14.22 12.58 -11.61
CA LEU A 3 -13.22 11.52 -11.85
C LEU A 3 -12.12 11.50 -10.77
N TYR A 4 -12.50 11.75 -9.53
CA TYR A 4 -11.60 11.79 -8.38
C TYR A 4 -12.31 11.35 -7.10
N ASN A 5 -11.53 10.82 -6.15
CA ASN A 5 -12.06 10.40 -4.86
C ASN A 5 -12.41 11.61 -4.00
N THR A 6 -13.60 11.59 -3.41
CA THR A 6 -14.07 12.58 -2.42
C THR A 6 -13.84 12.15 -0.99
N LEU A 7 -13.64 10.85 -0.75
CA LEU A 7 -13.45 10.27 0.58
C LEU A 7 -11.99 10.35 1.04
N SER A 8 -11.81 10.68 2.31
CA SER A 8 -10.55 10.49 3.02
C SER A 8 -10.24 8.99 3.19
N ALA A 9 -8.98 8.68 3.50
CA ALA A 9 -8.58 7.31 3.79
C ALA A 9 -9.24 6.75 5.05
N GLU A 10 -9.50 7.61 6.06
CA GLU A 10 -10.19 7.21 7.30
C GLU A 10 -11.67 6.86 7.01
N GLU A 11 -12.38 7.70 6.25
CA GLU A 11 -13.76 7.43 5.85
C GLU A 11 -13.86 6.15 5.01
N ARG A 12 -12.94 5.94 4.06
CA ARG A 12 -12.96 4.71 3.26
C ARG A 12 -12.76 3.46 4.11
N ALA A 13 -11.81 3.48 5.04
CA ALA A 13 -11.56 2.33 5.92
C ALA A 13 -12.81 1.98 6.73
N ALA A 14 -13.49 2.98 7.30
CA ALA A 14 -14.74 2.77 8.03
C ALA A 14 -15.84 2.14 7.13
N LEU A 15 -15.97 2.59 5.88
CA LEU A 15 -16.95 2.01 4.94
C LEU A 15 -16.61 0.57 4.56
N ILE A 16 -15.33 0.22 4.44
CA ILE A 16 -14.89 -1.17 4.18
C ILE A 16 -15.27 -2.05 5.37
N ASP A 17 -14.96 -1.62 6.59
CA ASP A 17 -15.32 -2.33 7.83
C ASP A 17 -16.85 -2.50 7.96
N GLU A 18 -17.62 -1.44 7.70
CA GLU A 18 -19.09 -1.45 7.75
C GLU A 18 -19.71 -2.38 6.69
N ALA A 19 -19.11 -2.47 5.51
CA ALA A 19 -19.58 -3.38 4.46
C ALA A 19 -19.35 -4.85 4.83
N GLY A 20 -18.27 -5.15 5.58
CA GLY A 20 -17.94 -6.52 6.01
C GLY A 20 -17.68 -7.49 4.85
N LYS A 21 -17.36 -6.98 3.66
CA LYS A 21 -17.13 -7.76 2.44
C LYS A 21 -15.65 -8.08 2.30
N GLN A 22 -15.35 -9.35 2.02
CA GLN A 22 -14.00 -9.75 1.65
C GLN A 22 -13.61 -9.14 0.30
N ARG A 23 -12.38 -8.65 0.21
CA ARG A 23 -11.81 -8.09 -1.01
C ARG A 23 -10.62 -8.94 -1.47
N LEU A 24 -10.49 -9.05 -2.79
CA LEU A 24 -9.38 -9.72 -3.44
C LEU A 24 -8.41 -8.67 -3.97
N THR A 25 -7.19 -8.71 -3.45
CA THR A 25 -6.06 -7.93 -3.93
C THR A 25 -5.40 -8.66 -5.09
N LEU A 26 -5.28 -7.95 -6.20
CA LEU A 26 -4.77 -8.45 -7.46
C LEU A 26 -3.94 -7.39 -8.19
N SER A 27 -3.13 -7.85 -9.13
CA SER A 27 -2.41 -6.98 -10.07
C SER A 27 -2.41 -7.56 -11.47
N PHE A 28 -2.25 -6.70 -12.47
CA PHE A 28 -2.09 -7.10 -13.86
C PHE A 28 -1.45 -5.96 -14.64
N TYR A 29 -0.93 -6.28 -15.82
CA TYR A 29 -0.45 -5.31 -16.78
C TYR A 29 -0.66 -5.87 -18.19
N ALA A 30 -0.74 -4.97 -19.16
CA ALA A 30 -0.73 -5.32 -20.57
C ALA A 30 -0.02 -4.21 -21.35
N TYR A 31 0.90 -4.61 -22.22
CA TYR A 31 1.50 -3.72 -23.21
C TYR A 31 0.63 -3.70 -24.46
N ALA A 32 0.17 -2.52 -24.86
CA ALA A 32 -0.67 -2.31 -26.03
C ALA A 32 -0.57 -0.86 -26.48
N LYS A 33 -0.74 -0.60 -27.78
CA LYS A 33 -0.80 0.77 -28.29
C LYS A 33 -2.15 1.38 -27.96
N ILE A 34 -2.18 2.27 -26.98
CA ILE A 34 -3.38 3.00 -26.54
C ILE A 34 -3.36 4.38 -27.19
N GLU A 35 -4.31 4.64 -28.08
CA GLU A 35 -4.38 5.89 -28.85
C GLU A 35 -4.68 7.10 -27.96
N ASP A 36 -5.69 7.01 -27.09
CA ASP A 36 -6.07 8.06 -26.15
C ASP A 36 -6.02 7.56 -24.70
N PRO A 37 -4.85 7.65 -24.03
CA PRO A 37 -4.69 7.31 -22.63
C PRO A 37 -5.63 8.06 -21.67
N LYS A 38 -6.05 9.29 -22.03
CA LYS A 38 -6.93 10.09 -21.15
C LYS A 38 -8.35 9.54 -21.20
N LYS A 39 -8.87 9.30 -22.40
CA LYS A 39 -10.19 8.67 -22.57
C LYS A 39 -10.22 7.30 -21.90
N PHE A 40 -9.21 6.46 -22.15
CA PHE A 40 -9.14 5.13 -21.53
C PHE A 40 -9.08 5.21 -20.00
N ARG A 41 -8.28 6.14 -19.44
CA ARG A 41 -8.26 6.40 -17.99
C ARG A 41 -9.64 6.76 -17.46
N ASP A 42 -10.36 7.66 -18.14
CA ASP A 42 -11.68 8.12 -17.73
C ASP A 42 -12.67 6.95 -17.73
N ASP A 43 -12.74 6.19 -18.83
CA ASP A 43 -13.62 5.04 -19.01
C ASP A 43 -13.39 3.96 -17.91
N LEU A 44 -12.13 3.63 -17.62
CA LEU A 44 -11.77 2.72 -16.54
C LEU A 44 -12.20 3.24 -15.17
N PHE A 45 -11.98 4.53 -14.89
CA PHE A 45 -12.37 5.13 -13.61
C PHE A 45 -13.88 5.03 -13.41
N ILE A 46 -14.68 5.28 -14.46
CA ILE A 46 -16.14 5.16 -14.39
C ILE A 46 -16.54 3.73 -14.03
N ALA A 47 -16.09 2.77 -14.84
CA ALA A 47 -16.49 1.37 -14.69
C ALA A 47 -16.06 0.79 -13.33
N TRP A 48 -14.83 1.07 -12.90
CA TRP A 48 -14.28 0.50 -11.67
C TRP A 48 -14.79 1.18 -10.40
N ASN A 49 -15.17 2.45 -10.47
CA ASN A 49 -15.79 3.14 -9.33
C ASN A 49 -17.17 2.53 -8.99
N GLU A 50 -17.96 2.14 -10.00
CA GLU A 50 -19.26 1.48 -9.79
C GLU A 50 -19.12 0.11 -9.12
N LEU A 51 -18.00 -0.58 -9.34
CA LEU A 51 -17.69 -1.89 -8.75
C LEU A 51 -17.03 -1.79 -7.37
N ASP A 52 -16.90 -0.59 -6.82
CA ASP A 52 -16.13 -0.30 -5.60
C ASP A 52 -14.70 -0.87 -5.66
N ALA A 53 -14.10 -0.94 -6.86
CA ALA A 53 -12.71 -1.32 -7.01
C ALA A 53 -11.81 -0.18 -6.52
N LEU A 54 -10.81 -0.52 -5.73
CA LEU A 54 -9.85 0.42 -5.15
C LEU A 54 -8.46 0.01 -5.63
N GLY A 55 -7.54 0.95 -5.81
CA GLY A 55 -6.25 0.60 -6.38
C GLY A 55 -5.49 1.76 -6.96
N ARG A 56 -4.32 1.43 -7.49
CA ARG A 56 -3.50 2.31 -8.29
C ARG A 56 -3.29 1.70 -9.67
N THR A 57 -3.70 2.44 -10.68
CA THR A 57 -3.55 2.08 -12.08
C THR A 57 -2.83 3.19 -12.82
N TYR A 58 -1.84 2.80 -13.60
CA TYR A 58 -1.16 3.64 -14.56
C TYR A 58 -1.58 3.25 -15.96
N VAL A 59 -1.92 4.26 -16.74
CA VAL A 59 -2.24 4.15 -18.16
C VAL A 59 -1.26 5.01 -18.92
N ALA A 60 -0.66 4.46 -19.98
CA ALA A 60 0.22 5.19 -20.87
C ALA A 60 -0.11 4.81 -22.32
N LYS A 61 0.53 5.47 -23.30
CA LYS A 61 0.40 5.07 -24.70
C LYS A 61 0.84 3.63 -24.96
N GLU A 62 1.74 3.12 -24.12
CA GLU A 62 2.29 1.76 -24.22
C GLU A 62 1.49 0.70 -23.47
N GLY A 63 0.43 1.05 -22.73
CA GLY A 63 -0.40 0.04 -22.07
C GLY A 63 -0.98 0.45 -20.72
N ILE A 64 -1.22 -0.56 -19.88
CA ILE A 64 -1.80 -0.44 -18.55
C ILE A 64 -1.02 -1.25 -17.51
N ASN A 65 -0.93 -0.73 -16.29
CA ASN A 65 -0.40 -1.42 -15.12
C ASN A 65 -1.29 -1.12 -13.92
N ALA A 66 -1.85 -2.16 -13.31
CA ALA A 66 -2.84 -2.05 -12.26
C ALA A 66 -2.47 -2.90 -11.03
N GLN A 67 -2.64 -2.31 -9.86
CA GLN A 67 -2.59 -2.96 -8.56
C GLN A 67 -3.82 -2.51 -7.78
N MET A 68 -4.65 -3.45 -7.36
CA MET A 68 -6.00 -3.11 -6.89
C MET A 68 -6.57 -4.15 -5.96
N SER A 69 -7.60 -3.76 -5.21
CA SER A 69 -8.49 -4.65 -4.46
C SER A 69 -9.93 -4.46 -4.94
N VAL A 70 -10.62 -5.56 -5.16
CA VAL A 70 -12.01 -5.59 -5.62
C VAL A 70 -12.83 -6.42 -4.63
N PRO A 71 -14.06 -6.03 -4.25
CA PRO A 71 -14.95 -6.92 -3.50
C PRO A 71 -15.09 -8.27 -4.21
N ALA A 72 -14.97 -9.38 -3.48
CA ALA A 72 -14.95 -10.71 -4.08
C ALA A 72 -16.19 -11.01 -4.95
N GLU A 73 -17.36 -10.52 -4.54
CA GLU A 73 -18.62 -10.61 -5.27
C GLU A 73 -18.64 -9.84 -6.61
N ASN A 74 -17.79 -8.81 -6.76
CA ASN A 74 -17.71 -7.99 -7.96
C ASN A 74 -16.58 -8.45 -8.90
N LEU A 75 -15.86 -9.53 -8.59
CA LEU A 75 -14.70 -9.97 -9.37
C LEU A 75 -15.07 -10.28 -10.83
N GLU A 76 -16.17 -10.99 -11.07
CA GLU A 76 -16.57 -11.36 -12.43
C GLU A 76 -17.06 -10.14 -13.22
N ALA A 77 -17.85 -9.27 -12.60
CA ALA A 77 -18.23 -7.99 -13.22
C ALA A 77 -17.00 -7.12 -13.53
N PHE A 78 -15.98 -7.16 -12.66
CA PHE A 78 -14.70 -6.51 -12.91
C PHE A 78 -13.96 -7.14 -14.10
N ARG A 79 -13.90 -8.47 -14.21
CA ARG A 79 -13.33 -9.17 -15.37
C ARG A 79 -14.02 -8.77 -16.66
N GLU A 80 -15.35 -8.71 -16.68
CA GLU A 80 -16.12 -8.25 -17.85
C GLU A 80 -15.73 -6.84 -18.30
N THR A 81 -15.28 -5.96 -17.39
CA THR A 81 -14.76 -4.64 -17.79
C THR A 81 -13.45 -4.72 -18.58
N LEU A 82 -12.61 -5.73 -18.31
CA LEU A 82 -11.33 -5.95 -18.98
C LEU A 82 -11.56 -6.57 -20.37
N GLU A 83 -12.47 -7.54 -20.45
CA GLU A 83 -12.83 -8.25 -21.70
C GLU A 83 -13.36 -7.33 -22.82
N LYS A 84 -13.81 -6.11 -22.47
CA LYS A 84 -14.24 -5.08 -23.44
C LYS A 84 -13.11 -4.59 -24.35
N TYR A 85 -11.86 -4.80 -23.95
CA TYR A 85 -10.69 -4.34 -24.69
C TYR A 85 -9.92 -5.54 -25.22
N ASP A 86 -9.73 -5.62 -26.54
CA ASP A 86 -9.13 -6.79 -27.19
C ASP A 86 -7.76 -7.17 -26.61
N PHE A 87 -6.95 -6.18 -26.22
CA PHE A 87 -5.62 -6.41 -25.63
C PHE A 87 -5.64 -6.83 -24.15
N MET A 88 -6.80 -6.83 -23.49
CA MET A 88 -6.98 -7.26 -22.10
C MET A 88 -7.88 -8.49 -21.97
N LYS A 89 -8.32 -9.09 -23.10
CA LYS A 89 -9.05 -10.36 -23.07
C LYS A 89 -8.18 -11.46 -22.48
N ASP A 90 -8.77 -12.27 -21.61
CA ASP A 90 -8.09 -13.39 -20.93
C ASP A 90 -6.84 -12.97 -20.13
N ILE A 91 -6.74 -11.68 -19.75
CA ILE A 91 -5.57 -11.18 -19.05
C ILE A 91 -5.39 -11.90 -17.71
N ARG A 92 -4.16 -12.35 -17.45
CA ARG A 92 -3.81 -12.99 -16.18
C ARG A 92 -3.91 -11.97 -15.05
N LEU A 93 -4.77 -12.25 -14.09
CA LEU A 93 -4.82 -11.53 -12.82
C LEU A 93 -3.90 -12.24 -11.82
N ASN A 94 -2.83 -11.56 -11.43
CA ASN A 94 -1.95 -12.00 -10.35
C ASN A 94 -2.66 -11.71 -9.02
N VAL A 95 -3.40 -12.70 -8.51
CA VAL A 95 -4.04 -12.64 -7.18
C VAL A 95 -2.94 -12.76 -6.13
N ALA A 96 -2.93 -11.85 -5.15
CA ALA A 96 -1.91 -11.80 -4.12
C ALA A 96 -1.94 -13.02 -3.20
N VAL A 97 -0.79 -13.34 -2.59
CA VAL A 97 -0.63 -14.52 -1.72
C VAL A 97 -1.42 -14.34 -0.42
N GLU A 98 -1.28 -13.15 0.17
CA GLU A 98 -2.06 -12.72 1.34
C GLU A 98 -3.18 -11.77 0.91
N GLN A 99 -4.24 -11.64 1.70
CA GLN A 99 -5.38 -10.77 1.40
C GLN A 99 -5.62 -9.81 2.58
N ASP A 100 -5.91 -8.55 2.27
CA ASP A 100 -6.27 -7.52 3.24
C ASP A 100 -7.26 -6.55 2.60
N ASP A 101 -8.42 -6.40 3.23
CA ASP A 101 -9.50 -5.53 2.75
C ASP A 101 -9.05 -4.06 2.65
N HIS A 102 -8.02 -3.67 3.38
CA HIS A 102 -7.47 -2.31 3.41
C HIS A 102 -6.21 -2.13 2.56
N SER A 103 -5.86 -3.12 1.71
CA SER A 103 -4.72 -3.02 0.77
C SER A 103 -4.73 -1.70 0.00
N PHE A 104 -5.92 -1.24 -0.40
CA PHE A 104 -6.13 0.06 -1.04
C PHE A 104 -7.35 0.77 -0.43
N LEU A 105 -7.22 2.09 -0.25
CA LEU A 105 -8.30 2.94 0.29
C LEU A 105 -8.83 3.97 -0.71
N LYS A 106 -8.35 3.96 -1.96
CA LYS A 106 -8.75 4.91 -3.01
C LYS A 106 -8.63 4.27 -4.37
N LEU A 107 -9.54 4.61 -5.29
CA LEU A 107 -9.38 4.29 -6.71
C LEU A 107 -8.57 5.38 -7.40
N THR A 108 -7.39 5.05 -7.89
CA THR A 108 -6.51 6.01 -8.56
C THR A 108 -6.15 5.48 -9.93
N VAL A 109 -6.67 6.10 -10.98
CA VAL A 109 -6.24 5.83 -12.37
C VAL A 109 -5.52 7.08 -12.88
N LYS A 110 -4.25 6.95 -13.26
CA LYS A 110 -3.39 8.07 -13.65
C LYS A 110 -2.78 7.84 -15.01
N VAL A 111 -2.85 8.86 -15.86
CA VAL A 111 -2.07 8.89 -17.09
C VAL A 111 -0.60 9.15 -16.76
N ARG A 112 0.28 8.40 -17.40
CA ARG A 112 1.73 8.45 -17.29
C ARG A 112 2.36 8.40 -18.68
N ASP A 113 3.63 8.81 -18.76
CA ASP A 113 4.40 8.67 -19.99
C ASP A 113 4.71 7.19 -20.26
N LYS A 114 5.01 6.44 -19.19
CA LYS A 114 5.21 4.98 -19.19
C LYS A 114 4.47 4.31 -18.04
N ILE A 115 4.04 3.07 -18.23
CA ILE A 115 3.37 2.26 -17.19
C ILE A 115 4.37 1.70 -16.15
N VAL A 116 5.65 1.68 -16.50
CA VAL A 116 6.79 1.46 -15.61
C VAL A 116 7.91 2.43 -15.97
N ALA A 117 8.52 3.09 -14.98
CA ALA A 117 9.58 4.06 -15.23
C ALA A 117 10.93 3.35 -15.47
N ASP A 118 11.18 2.96 -16.72
CA ASP A 118 12.38 2.21 -17.14
C ASP A 118 13.57 3.11 -17.53
N GLY A 119 13.32 4.34 -17.99
CA GLY A 119 14.37 5.22 -18.53
C GLY A 119 14.99 4.79 -19.85
N LEU A 120 14.34 3.86 -20.55
CA LEU A 120 14.73 3.41 -21.87
C LEU A 120 14.13 4.32 -22.94
N ASP A 121 14.84 4.43 -24.06
CA ASP A 121 14.31 5.01 -25.29
C ASP A 121 13.73 3.88 -26.15
N ASP A 122 12.40 3.76 -26.14
CA ASP A 122 11.70 2.67 -26.82
C ASP A 122 11.83 2.74 -28.35
N ASP A 123 12.25 3.88 -28.92
CA ASP A 123 12.47 4.01 -30.36
C ASP A 123 13.80 3.37 -30.82
N THR A 124 14.65 2.94 -29.87
CA THR A 124 15.99 2.40 -30.18
C THR A 124 16.04 0.88 -30.31
N PHE A 125 14.99 0.16 -29.88
CA PHE A 125 14.92 -1.30 -29.95
C PHE A 125 13.48 -1.82 -29.98
N ASP A 126 13.30 -3.08 -30.37
CA ASP A 126 11.98 -3.70 -30.37
C ASP A 126 11.58 -4.14 -28.94
N VAL A 127 10.70 -3.37 -28.32
CA VAL A 127 10.18 -3.66 -26.97
C VAL A 127 9.31 -4.93 -26.90
N THR A 128 8.94 -5.50 -28.06
CA THR A 128 8.17 -6.76 -28.14
C THR A 128 9.07 -7.99 -28.26
N ASP A 129 10.35 -7.81 -28.54
CA ASP A 129 11.33 -8.89 -28.63
C ASP A 129 11.79 -9.34 -27.23
N ILE A 130 10.85 -9.87 -26.45
CA ILE A 130 11.04 -10.23 -25.04
C ILE A 130 11.73 -11.59 -24.88
N GLY A 131 12.18 -11.87 -23.65
CA GLY A 131 12.75 -13.15 -23.25
C GLY A 131 11.71 -14.26 -23.13
N VAL A 132 12.18 -15.50 -22.99
CA VAL A 132 11.31 -16.68 -22.85
C VAL A 132 10.71 -16.71 -21.44
N HIS A 133 9.37 -16.84 -21.36
CA HIS A 133 8.68 -17.01 -20.09
C HIS A 133 8.90 -18.42 -19.52
N LEU A 134 9.26 -18.47 -18.24
CA LEU A 134 9.42 -19.71 -17.48
C LEU A 134 8.35 -19.78 -16.39
N LYS A 135 7.66 -20.93 -16.32
CA LYS A 135 6.81 -21.28 -15.17
C LYS A 135 7.67 -21.64 -13.97
N ALA A 136 7.08 -21.71 -12.77
CA ALA A 136 7.80 -21.93 -11.52
C ALA A 136 8.68 -23.19 -11.54
N LYS A 137 8.19 -24.29 -12.13
CA LYS A 137 8.96 -25.53 -12.27
C LYS A 137 10.18 -25.37 -13.19
N GLU A 138 10.00 -24.77 -14.36
CA GLU A 138 11.07 -24.53 -15.33
C GLU A 138 12.07 -23.50 -14.79
N PHE A 139 11.57 -22.49 -14.08
CA PHE A 139 12.37 -21.50 -13.39
C PHE A 139 13.24 -22.15 -12.32
N ASN A 140 12.67 -23.01 -11.46
CA ASN A 140 13.46 -23.76 -10.50
C ASN A 140 14.53 -24.63 -11.17
N GLN A 141 14.20 -25.28 -12.30
CA GLN A 141 15.15 -26.13 -13.02
C GLN A 141 16.32 -25.33 -13.62
N ILE A 142 16.06 -24.18 -14.25
CA ILE A 142 17.13 -23.37 -14.84
C ILE A 142 18.04 -22.75 -13.79
N LEU A 143 17.54 -22.51 -12.57
CA LEU A 143 18.35 -22.00 -11.45
C LEU A 143 19.36 -23.03 -10.91
N GLU A 144 19.15 -24.33 -11.15
CA GLU A 144 20.12 -25.37 -10.78
C GLU A 144 21.29 -25.47 -11.77
N ASP A 145 21.18 -24.84 -12.95
CA ASP A 145 22.25 -24.82 -13.94
C ASP A 145 23.35 -23.82 -13.51
N PRO A 146 24.61 -24.26 -13.28
CA PRO A 146 25.72 -23.36 -12.95
C PRO A 146 26.07 -22.37 -14.07
N ASN A 147 25.51 -22.55 -15.26
CA ASN A 147 25.61 -21.62 -16.38
C ASN A 147 24.55 -20.50 -16.35
N THR A 148 23.69 -20.48 -15.35
CA THR A 148 22.63 -19.48 -15.18
C THR A 148 23.06 -18.34 -14.28
N ILE A 149 22.73 -17.12 -14.72
CA ILE A 149 22.83 -15.89 -13.94
C ILE A 149 21.40 -15.41 -13.70
N VAL A 150 20.98 -15.40 -12.44
CA VAL A 150 19.69 -14.87 -12.03
C VAL A 150 19.82 -13.44 -11.52
N VAL A 151 18.95 -12.55 -11.99
CA VAL A 151 18.98 -11.13 -11.65
C VAL A 151 17.62 -10.67 -11.11
N ASP A 152 17.68 -9.99 -9.96
CA ASP A 152 16.54 -9.31 -9.36
C ASP A 152 16.41 -7.90 -9.97
N PHE A 153 15.32 -7.64 -10.71
CA PHE A 153 15.05 -6.29 -11.25
C PHE A 153 14.23 -5.42 -10.30
N ARG A 154 14.14 -5.83 -9.03
CA ARG A 154 13.51 -5.03 -8.00
C ARG A 154 14.47 -3.99 -7.41
N ASN A 155 13.91 -3.03 -6.69
CA ASN A 155 14.72 -2.05 -5.98
C ASN A 155 15.29 -2.71 -4.70
N HIS A 156 16.39 -2.18 -4.16
CA HIS A 156 17.09 -2.83 -3.03
C HIS A 156 16.18 -3.12 -1.82
N TYR A 157 15.27 -2.21 -1.45
CA TYR A 157 14.33 -2.40 -0.33
C TYR A 157 13.34 -3.56 -0.58
N GLU A 158 13.15 -3.98 -1.82
CA GLU A 158 12.32 -5.15 -2.14
C GLU A 158 13.13 -6.45 -1.99
N SER A 159 14.41 -6.44 -2.37
CA SER A 159 15.33 -7.58 -2.30
C SER A 159 15.84 -7.84 -0.88
N GLU A 160 15.99 -6.79 -0.06
CA GLU A 160 16.52 -6.90 1.30
C GLU A 160 15.67 -7.80 2.20
N ILE A 161 14.35 -7.87 1.97
CA ILE A 161 13.42 -8.71 2.76
C ILE A 161 13.13 -10.09 2.15
N GLY A 162 13.55 -10.33 0.92
CA GLY A 162 13.34 -11.61 0.24
C GLY A 162 13.84 -11.57 -1.19
N HIS A 163 14.43 -12.65 -1.67
CA HIS A 163 14.96 -12.79 -3.04
C HIS A 163 15.11 -14.27 -3.41
N PHE A 164 15.44 -14.58 -4.66
CA PHE A 164 15.84 -15.93 -5.04
C PHE A 164 17.29 -16.20 -4.64
N LYS A 165 17.57 -17.39 -4.09
CA LYS A 165 18.93 -17.78 -3.70
C LYS A 165 19.91 -17.62 -4.87
N GLY A 166 21.08 -17.04 -4.61
CA GLY A 166 22.11 -16.79 -5.62
C GLY A 166 21.78 -15.69 -6.64
N ALA A 167 20.69 -14.94 -6.48
CA ALA A 167 20.35 -13.83 -7.36
C ALA A 167 21.31 -12.65 -7.19
N ILE A 168 21.75 -12.08 -8.31
CA ILE A 168 22.36 -10.75 -8.32
C ILE A 168 21.26 -9.75 -7.96
N THR A 169 21.48 -9.01 -6.88
CA THR A 169 20.57 -8.01 -6.33
C THR A 169 21.23 -6.64 -6.39
N PRO A 170 21.01 -5.86 -7.48
CA PRO A 170 21.65 -4.56 -7.64
C PRO A 170 21.27 -3.62 -6.51
N ASP A 171 22.26 -2.93 -5.95
CA ASP A 171 22.05 -1.96 -4.86
C ASP A 171 21.48 -0.62 -5.38
N VAL A 172 20.32 -0.67 -6.05
CA VAL A 172 19.69 0.47 -6.72
C VAL A 172 18.44 0.99 -6.01
N GLU A 173 18.15 2.27 -6.19
CA GLU A 173 16.92 2.89 -5.66
C GLU A 173 15.77 2.79 -6.67
N THR A 174 16.10 2.71 -7.96
CA THR A 174 15.11 2.67 -9.05
C THR A 174 15.43 1.61 -10.11
N PHE A 175 14.39 1.09 -10.76
CA PHE A 175 14.51 0.15 -11.88
C PHE A 175 15.33 0.70 -13.06
N ARG A 176 15.26 2.02 -13.31
CA ARG A 176 16.06 2.67 -14.35
C ARG A 176 17.56 2.56 -14.10
N GLU A 177 17.99 2.58 -12.85
CA GLU A 177 19.40 2.49 -12.49
C GLU A 177 19.94 1.06 -12.68
N SER A 178 19.12 0.02 -12.50
CA SER A 178 19.61 -1.37 -12.57
C SER A 178 20.00 -1.79 -13.98
N LEU A 179 19.31 -1.32 -15.02
CA LEU A 179 19.55 -1.72 -16.41
C LEU A 179 21.00 -1.48 -16.87
N PRO A 180 21.57 -0.25 -16.79
CA PRO A 180 22.96 -0.03 -17.20
C PRO A 180 23.98 -0.72 -16.28
N ILE A 181 23.70 -0.82 -14.97
CA ILE A 181 24.60 -1.48 -14.01
C ILE A 181 24.73 -2.97 -14.32
N ILE A 182 23.61 -3.65 -14.52
CA ILE A 182 23.60 -5.08 -14.86
C ILE A 182 24.20 -5.33 -16.24
N ASN A 183 23.92 -4.47 -17.23
CA ASN A 183 24.53 -4.63 -18.55
C ASN A 183 26.05 -4.55 -18.51
N GLU A 184 26.61 -3.60 -17.75
CA GLU A 184 28.06 -3.50 -17.59
C GLU A 184 28.64 -4.69 -16.82
N GLN A 185 27.97 -5.11 -15.74
CA GLN A 185 28.39 -6.26 -14.93
C GLN A 185 28.38 -7.58 -15.74
N LEU A 186 27.44 -7.72 -16.68
CA LEU A 186 27.22 -8.96 -17.42
C LEU A 186 27.70 -8.92 -18.89
N LYS A 187 28.43 -7.88 -19.29
CA LYS A 187 28.79 -7.64 -20.70
C LYS A 187 29.59 -8.78 -21.35
N ASP A 188 30.36 -9.53 -20.57
CA ASP A 188 31.21 -10.62 -21.04
C ASP A 188 30.46 -11.98 -21.09
N TYR A 189 29.20 -12.01 -20.66
CA TYR A 189 28.39 -13.23 -20.53
C TYR A 189 27.27 -13.34 -21.58
N LYS A 190 27.25 -12.46 -22.58
CA LYS A 190 26.17 -12.32 -23.58
C LYS A 190 25.90 -13.58 -24.41
N GLU A 191 26.96 -14.33 -24.71
CA GLU A 191 26.93 -15.42 -25.67
C GLU A 191 26.53 -16.77 -25.03
N ASP A 192 27.12 -17.07 -23.87
CA ASP A 192 27.12 -18.43 -23.33
C ASP A 192 26.23 -18.60 -22.09
N LYS A 193 25.96 -17.55 -21.31
CA LYS A 193 25.23 -17.66 -20.04
C LYS A 193 23.73 -17.51 -20.24
N ASN A 194 22.94 -18.22 -19.42
CA ASN A 194 21.51 -17.98 -19.33
C ASN A 194 21.26 -16.77 -18.43
N LEU A 195 20.69 -15.69 -18.96
CA LEU A 195 20.24 -14.55 -18.17
C LEU A 195 18.78 -14.75 -17.79
N VAL A 196 18.54 -15.02 -16.51
CA VAL A 196 17.22 -15.25 -15.95
C VAL A 196 16.82 -14.06 -15.09
N MET A 197 15.62 -13.52 -15.30
CA MET A 197 15.18 -12.34 -14.56
C MET A 197 13.82 -12.51 -13.90
N TYR A 198 13.64 -11.80 -12.79
CA TYR A 198 12.36 -11.75 -12.11
C TYR A 198 12.10 -10.38 -11.48
N CYS A 199 10.83 -10.14 -11.17
CA CYS A 199 10.38 -9.06 -10.31
C CYS A 199 9.07 -9.48 -9.63
N THR A 200 8.41 -8.57 -8.90
CA THR A 200 7.17 -8.85 -8.15
C THR A 200 6.06 -9.46 -9.00
N GLY A 201 5.74 -8.83 -10.14
CA GLY A 201 4.57 -9.21 -10.97
C GLY A 201 4.86 -9.44 -12.46
N GLY A 202 6.12 -9.29 -12.90
CA GLY A 202 6.57 -9.53 -14.29
C GLY A 202 6.79 -8.27 -15.14
N ILE A 203 6.06 -7.18 -14.92
CA ILE A 203 6.08 -5.99 -15.81
C ILE A 203 7.47 -5.39 -16.10
N ARG A 204 8.38 -5.38 -15.12
CA ARG A 204 9.76 -4.87 -15.29
C ARG A 204 10.60 -5.79 -16.19
N CYS A 205 10.36 -7.10 -16.10
CA CYS A 205 11.09 -8.11 -16.86
C CYS A 205 10.76 -8.04 -18.35
N GLU A 206 9.55 -7.60 -18.74
CA GLU A 206 9.22 -7.43 -20.15
C GLU A 206 10.16 -6.43 -20.84
N LYS A 207 10.30 -5.23 -20.26
CA LYS A 207 11.21 -4.19 -20.78
C LYS A 207 12.68 -4.59 -20.62
N ALA A 208 13.04 -5.16 -19.47
CA ALA A 208 14.41 -5.58 -19.22
C ALA A 208 14.85 -6.67 -20.21
N SER A 209 14.03 -7.69 -20.44
CA SER A 209 14.38 -8.80 -21.33
C SER A 209 14.54 -8.35 -22.78
N ALA A 210 13.64 -7.51 -23.28
CA ALA A 210 13.81 -6.90 -24.61
C ALA A 210 15.09 -6.04 -24.69
N TYR A 211 15.38 -5.25 -23.65
CA TYR A 211 16.61 -4.49 -23.57
C TYR A 211 17.86 -5.39 -23.61
N PHE A 212 17.92 -6.47 -22.83
CA PHE A 212 19.09 -7.36 -22.81
C PHE A 212 19.26 -8.12 -24.12
N LYS A 213 18.17 -8.53 -24.77
CA LYS A 213 18.24 -9.11 -26.12
C LYS A 213 18.82 -8.10 -27.12
N HIS A 214 18.38 -6.85 -27.07
CA HIS A 214 18.96 -5.77 -27.88
C HIS A 214 20.45 -5.51 -27.58
N GLN A 215 20.88 -5.65 -26.32
CA GLN A 215 22.29 -5.56 -25.94
C GLN A 215 23.14 -6.77 -26.40
N GLY A 216 22.53 -7.78 -27.01
CA GLY A 216 23.21 -8.95 -27.60
C GLY A 216 23.20 -10.20 -26.74
N PHE A 217 22.44 -10.25 -25.64
CA PHE A 217 22.31 -11.47 -24.85
C PHE A 217 21.48 -12.51 -25.61
N LYS A 218 22.04 -13.70 -25.83
CA LYS A 218 21.41 -14.76 -26.63
C LYS A 218 20.33 -15.54 -25.86
N ASN A 219 20.62 -15.85 -24.60
CA ASN A 219 19.78 -16.71 -23.77
C ASN A 219 19.12 -15.89 -22.67
N VAL A 220 17.95 -15.32 -22.96
CA VAL A 220 17.22 -14.43 -22.04
C VAL A 220 15.89 -15.05 -21.65
N PHE A 221 15.70 -15.24 -20.34
CA PHE A 221 14.53 -15.87 -19.74
C PHE A 221 13.94 -15.01 -18.64
N GLN A 222 12.64 -15.12 -18.39
CA GLN A 222 11.95 -14.34 -17.37
C GLN A 222 10.88 -15.14 -16.64
N LEU A 223 10.75 -14.92 -15.33
CA LEU A 223 9.72 -15.56 -14.51
C LEU A 223 8.32 -15.10 -14.92
N GLU A 224 7.50 -16.02 -15.41
CA GLU A 224 6.14 -15.71 -15.87
C GLU A 224 5.27 -15.20 -14.71
N GLY A 225 4.78 -13.96 -14.81
CA GLY A 225 3.93 -13.36 -13.78
C GLY A 225 4.65 -12.97 -12.48
N GLY A 226 5.99 -13.10 -12.44
CA GLY A 226 6.81 -12.70 -11.30
C GLY A 226 6.63 -13.55 -10.05
N ILE A 227 7.14 -13.05 -8.92
CA ILE A 227 7.15 -13.73 -7.61
C ILE A 227 5.73 -14.11 -7.16
N ILE A 228 4.71 -13.27 -7.44
CA ILE A 228 3.32 -13.56 -7.06
C ILE A 228 2.83 -14.85 -7.72
N ASN A 229 3.01 -14.96 -9.04
CA ASN A 229 2.58 -16.15 -9.78
C ASN A 229 3.44 -17.38 -9.46
N TYR A 230 4.74 -17.18 -9.20
CA TYR A 230 5.62 -18.22 -8.71
C TYR A 230 5.12 -18.82 -7.40
N ALA A 231 4.85 -18.00 -6.38
CA ALA A 231 4.37 -18.46 -5.08
C ALA A 231 3.06 -19.25 -5.19
N LYS A 232 2.15 -18.81 -6.07
CA LYS A 232 0.93 -19.55 -6.40
C LYS A 232 1.25 -20.94 -6.97
N GLN A 233 2.09 -21.03 -7.99
CA GLN A 233 2.44 -22.30 -8.63
C GLN A 233 3.21 -23.24 -7.68
N ILE A 234 4.12 -22.71 -6.86
CA ILE A 234 4.83 -23.49 -5.84
C ILE A 234 3.84 -24.20 -4.91
N LYS A 235 2.78 -23.52 -4.49
CA LYS A 235 1.74 -24.09 -3.63
C LYS A 235 0.83 -25.06 -4.39
N GLU A 236 0.36 -24.70 -5.58
CA GLU A 236 -0.56 -25.52 -6.39
C GLU A 236 0.09 -26.82 -6.88
N GLU A 237 1.37 -26.77 -7.22
CA GLU A 237 2.12 -27.91 -7.76
C GLU A 237 2.98 -28.61 -6.68
N ASN A 238 2.94 -28.14 -5.42
CA ASN A 238 3.72 -28.68 -4.30
C ASN A 238 5.22 -28.77 -4.60
N LEU A 239 5.80 -27.68 -5.09
CA LEU A 239 7.21 -27.55 -5.43
C LEU A 239 8.02 -26.98 -4.26
N GLU A 240 9.34 -27.15 -4.26
CA GLU A 240 10.22 -26.45 -3.32
C GLU A 240 10.40 -24.98 -3.77
N SER A 241 10.24 -24.02 -2.86
CA SER A 241 10.56 -22.62 -3.14
C SER A 241 12.08 -22.39 -3.16
N LYS A 242 12.57 -21.80 -4.24
CA LYS A 242 13.93 -21.23 -4.35
C LYS A 242 13.98 -19.76 -3.93
N PHE A 243 12.81 -19.12 -3.81
CA PHE A 243 12.67 -17.82 -3.18
C PHE A 243 12.74 -17.98 -1.66
N ILE A 244 13.42 -17.07 -0.99
CA ILE A 244 13.51 -16.98 0.47
C ILE A 244 12.98 -15.63 0.94
N GLY A 245 12.21 -15.64 2.03
CA GLY A 245 11.74 -14.45 2.70
C GLY A 245 10.39 -13.93 2.21
N LYS A 246 10.26 -12.60 2.23
CA LYS A 246 9.02 -11.87 1.99
C LYS A 246 9.09 -11.14 0.65
N ASN A 247 8.00 -11.16 -0.11
CA ASN A 247 7.88 -10.39 -1.35
C ASN A 247 7.30 -9.01 -1.03
N PHE A 248 7.99 -7.93 -1.38
CA PHE A 248 7.46 -6.57 -1.24
C PHE A 248 6.30 -6.32 -2.22
N VAL A 249 5.19 -5.75 -1.72
CA VAL A 249 4.03 -5.35 -2.54
C VAL A 249 3.72 -3.86 -2.38
N PHE A 250 3.22 -3.25 -3.46
CA PHE A 250 3.06 -1.78 -3.59
C PHE A 250 1.70 -1.27 -3.08
N ASP A 251 1.27 -1.80 -1.95
CA ASP A 251 0.01 -1.47 -1.30
C ASP A 251 0.21 -1.40 0.23
N HIS A 252 -0.87 -1.22 0.99
CA HIS A 252 -0.74 -1.01 2.44
C HIS A 252 -0.15 -2.21 3.21
N ARG A 253 -0.12 -3.41 2.63
CA ARG A 253 0.48 -4.60 3.27
C ARG A 253 2.01 -4.52 3.32
N LEU A 254 2.63 -3.79 2.38
CA LEU A 254 4.09 -3.60 2.24
C LEU A 254 4.92 -4.89 2.13
N GLY A 255 4.28 -6.05 2.07
CA GLY A 255 4.84 -7.31 1.65
C GLY A 255 3.91 -8.47 1.99
N GLU A 256 4.17 -9.61 1.38
CA GLU A 256 3.46 -10.87 1.57
C GLU A 256 4.49 -11.99 1.76
N ARG A 257 4.24 -12.90 2.70
CA ARG A 257 5.21 -13.94 3.04
C ARG A 257 5.20 -15.05 1.99
N ILE A 258 6.37 -15.37 1.43
CA ILE A 258 6.54 -16.48 0.49
C ILE A 258 7.12 -17.69 1.22
N THR A 259 8.11 -17.48 2.07
CA THR A 259 8.63 -18.49 3.00
C THR A 259 8.73 -17.93 4.41
N ASP A 260 8.86 -18.82 5.40
CA ASP A 260 9.04 -18.44 6.80
C ASP A 260 10.43 -17.89 7.10
N ASP A 261 11.30 -17.74 6.11
CA ASP A 261 12.64 -17.19 6.31
C ASP A 261 12.57 -15.69 6.61
N ILE A 262 13.35 -15.23 7.59
CA ILE A 262 13.62 -13.81 7.82
C ILE A 262 15.09 -13.60 7.49
N ILE A 263 15.36 -12.88 6.41
CA ILE A 263 16.73 -12.65 5.91
C ILE A 263 17.21 -11.20 6.15
N SER A 264 16.33 -10.35 6.70
CA SER A 264 16.58 -8.95 7.00
C SER A 264 16.57 -8.67 8.50
N GLN A 265 16.95 -7.44 8.85
CA GLN A 265 17.01 -6.98 10.23
C GLN A 265 16.42 -5.59 10.40
N CYS A 266 15.96 -5.28 11.61
CA CYS A 266 15.50 -3.96 11.99
C CYS A 266 16.61 -2.92 11.78
N HIS A 267 16.32 -1.88 11.01
CA HIS A 267 17.28 -0.83 10.69
C HIS A 267 17.67 0.04 11.91
N GLN A 268 16.95 -0.08 13.03
CA GLN A 268 17.20 0.67 14.27
C GLN A 268 17.94 -0.14 15.34
N CYS A 269 17.61 -1.41 15.53
CA CYS A 269 18.19 -2.23 16.60
C CYS A 269 18.95 -3.49 16.13
N GLY A 270 18.88 -3.85 14.85
CA GLY A 270 19.58 -5.01 14.29
C GLY A 270 18.95 -6.38 14.60
N LYS A 271 17.80 -6.42 15.29
CA LYS A 271 17.07 -7.69 15.50
C LYS A 271 16.50 -8.21 14.18
N PRO A 272 16.47 -9.54 13.93
CA PRO A 272 15.84 -10.11 12.74
C PRO A 272 14.37 -9.67 12.63
N CYS A 273 14.01 -9.05 11.51
CA CYS A 273 12.63 -8.77 11.11
C CYS A 273 12.60 -8.30 9.65
N ASP A 274 11.43 -8.39 9.01
CA ASP A 274 11.16 -8.07 7.60
C ASP A 274 9.94 -7.14 7.44
N ASN A 275 9.60 -6.41 8.51
CA ASN A 275 8.47 -5.48 8.55
C ASN A 275 8.87 -4.11 8.00
N HIS A 276 8.49 -3.87 6.75
CA HIS A 276 8.53 -2.55 6.16
C HIS A 276 7.57 -1.58 6.84
N THR A 277 8.07 -0.39 7.16
CA THR A 277 7.35 0.69 7.82
C THR A 277 7.62 2.00 7.10
N ASN A 278 6.57 2.79 6.86
CA ASN A 278 6.71 4.18 6.45
C ASN A 278 6.80 5.05 7.70
N CYS A 279 7.77 5.97 7.74
CA CYS A 279 7.89 6.93 8.83
C CYS A 279 6.58 7.72 9.00
N GLU A 280 6.04 7.74 10.23
CA GLU A 280 4.78 8.42 10.56
C GLU A 280 4.82 9.93 10.30
N ASN A 281 6.02 10.53 10.37
CA ASN A 281 6.22 11.92 9.99
C ASN A 281 5.90 12.13 8.51
N GLU A 282 4.78 12.81 8.22
CA GLU A 282 4.33 13.19 6.87
C GLU A 282 5.36 14.08 6.13
N GLY A 283 6.31 14.69 6.84
CA GLY A 283 7.43 15.42 6.26
C GLY A 283 8.63 14.53 5.90
N CYS A 284 8.61 13.23 6.20
CA CYS A 284 9.72 12.30 6.00
C CYS A 284 9.40 11.25 4.93
N HIS A 285 8.35 10.45 5.15
CA HIS A 285 7.94 9.33 4.29
C HIS A 285 9.04 8.30 3.96
N LEU A 286 10.08 8.22 4.79
CA LEU A 286 11.11 7.18 4.64
C LEU A 286 10.49 5.79 4.85
N LEU A 287 10.71 4.89 3.90
CA LEU A 287 10.39 3.46 4.04
C LEU A 287 11.62 2.74 4.61
N PHE A 288 11.46 1.94 5.65
CA PHE A 288 12.56 1.22 6.32
C PHE A 288 12.05 -0.03 7.06
N ILE A 289 12.94 -0.92 7.48
CA ILE A 289 12.56 -2.09 8.28
C ILE A 289 12.55 -1.75 9.77
N GLN A 290 11.45 -2.04 10.45
CA GLN A 290 11.26 -1.79 11.88
C GLN A 290 10.61 -2.99 12.58
N CYS A 291 11.22 -3.48 13.66
CA CYS A 291 10.58 -4.50 14.51
C CYS A 291 9.52 -3.88 15.43
N ASP A 292 8.61 -4.71 15.95
CA ASP A 292 7.49 -4.24 16.77
C ASP A 292 7.91 -3.49 18.05
N GLU A 293 9.02 -3.89 18.66
CA GLU A 293 9.59 -3.19 19.82
C GLU A 293 10.04 -1.77 19.46
N CYS A 294 10.79 -1.62 18.35
CA CYS A 294 11.24 -0.32 17.87
C CYS A 294 10.06 0.53 17.42
N LYS A 295 9.06 -0.08 16.79
CA LYS A 295 7.80 0.59 16.43
C LYS A 295 7.07 1.14 17.64
N ALA A 296 6.99 0.39 18.74
CA ALA A 296 6.36 0.85 19.97
C ALA A 296 7.16 2.01 20.63
N ILE A 297 8.50 1.94 20.60
CA ILE A 297 9.37 2.97 21.18
C ILE A 297 9.38 4.25 20.33
N MET A 298 9.42 4.11 19.01
CA MET A 298 9.63 5.22 18.07
C MET A 298 8.32 5.70 17.42
N GLU A 299 7.18 5.09 17.74
CA GLU A 299 5.87 5.43 17.17
C GLU A 299 5.90 5.48 15.63
N ASN A 300 6.34 4.38 15.01
CA ASN A 300 6.56 4.26 13.56
C ASN A 300 7.58 5.26 12.96
N CYS A 301 8.31 6.04 13.76
CA CYS A 301 9.28 6.99 13.24
C CYS A 301 10.66 6.36 12.98
N CYS A 302 11.33 6.82 11.92
CA CYS A 302 12.67 6.37 11.59
C CYS A 302 13.77 6.92 12.52
N SER A 303 13.49 8.03 13.22
CA SER A 303 14.45 8.73 14.08
C SER A 303 13.74 9.50 15.19
N THR A 304 14.48 9.85 16.24
CA THR A 304 13.99 10.70 17.34
C THR A 304 13.49 12.05 16.85
N GLU A 305 14.20 12.69 15.91
CA GLU A 305 13.75 13.94 15.27
C GLU A 305 12.36 13.79 14.60
N CYS A 306 12.09 12.67 13.94
CA CYS A 306 10.78 12.45 13.33
C CYS A 306 9.70 12.21 14.41
N GLN A 307 10.06 11.52 15.49
CA GLN A 307 9.19 11.30 16.63
C GLN A 307 8.82 12.63 17.31
N GLU A 308 9.80 13.51 17.52
CA GLU A 308 9.56 14.85 18.06
C GLU A 308 8.61 15.66 17.18
N ILE A 309 8.76 15.57 15.84
CA ILE A 309 7.89 16.27 14.88
C ILE A 309 6.44 15.79 14.97
N ILE A 310 6.18 14.48 15.08
CA ILE A 310 4.78 13.98 15.14
C ILE A 310 4.05 14.40 16.42
N HIS A 311 4.79 14.73 17.49
CA HIS A 311 4.23 15.26 18.75
C HIS A 311 4.04 16.77 18.75
N MET A 312 4.50 17.49 17.72
CA MET A 312 4.23 18.93 17.59
C MET A 312 2.76 19.18 17.18
N PRO A 313 2.19 20.36 17.49
CA PRO A 313 0.88 20.74 16.98
C PRO A 313 0.83 20.66 15.45
N LEU A 314 -0.30 20.19 14.88
CA LEU A 314 -0.46 19.96 13.44
C LEU A 314 -0.09 21.20 12.59
N VAL A 315 -0.39 22.40 13.09
CA VAL A 315 -0.05 23.66 12.41
C VAL A 315 1.47 23.82 12.24
N GLU A 316 2.27 23.42 13.25
CA GLU A 316 3.73 23.45 13.18
C GLU A 316 4.28 22.36 12.26
N GLN A 317 3.72 21.14 12.33
CA GLN A 317 4.08 20.06 11.40
C GLN A 317 3.86 20.49 9.93
N VAL A 318 2.73 21.12 9.64
CA VAL A 318 2.40 21.66 8.31
C VAL A 318 3.37 22.75 7.89
N LYS A 319 3.79 23.64 8.81
CA LYS A 319 4.80 24.67 8.52
C LYS A 319 6.15 24.05 8.18
N LEU A 320 6.60 23.06 8.93
CA LEU A 320 7.90 22.40 8.74
C LEU A 320 8.01 21.71 7.37
N ARG A 321 6.94 21.08 6.90
CA ARG A 321 6.93 20.42 5.58
C ARG A 321 6.57 21.33 4.41
N ARG A 322 6.13 22.57 4.67
CA ARG A 322 5.72 23.49 3.60
C ARG A 322 6.93 23.90 2.76
N GLY A 323 6.88 23.60 1.45
CA GLY A 323 7.94 23.97 0.51
C GLY A 323 9.12 23.00 0.47
N VAL A 324 9.17 22.01 1.37
CA VAL A 324 10.17 20.95 1.33
C VAL A 324 9.78 19.94 0.26
N LYS A 325 10.56 19.87 -0.83
CA LYS A 325 10.42 18.82 -1.83
C LYS A 325 11.22 17.61 -1.38
N ASN A 326 10.55 16.63 -0.77
CA ASN A 326 11.15 15.36 -0.32
C ASN A 326 11.60 14.42 -1.44
N GLY A 327 11.86 14.95 -2.66
CA GLY A 327 12.24 14.15 -3.82
C GLY A 327 13.33 13.14 -3.47
N ASN A 328 14.41 13.58 -2.83
CA ASN A 328 15.54 12.71 -2.49
C ASN A 328 15.27 11.72 -1.34
N MET A 329 14.29 11.96 -0.47
CA MET A 329 13.93 11.05 0.63
C MET A 329 13.01 9.91 0.16
N ILE A 330 12.24 10.14 -0.91
CA ILE A 330 11.37 9.13 -1.54
C ILE A 330 12.20 8.04 -2.23
N PHE A 331 13.40 8.37 -2.71
CA PHE A 331 14.30 7.44 -3.40
C PHE A 331 15.23 6.68 -2.43
N ARG A 332 15.66 7.31 -1.31
CA ARG A 332 16.52 6.70 -0.26
C ARG A 332 15.80 5.78 0.73
N LYS A 333 14.86 4.97 0.25
CA LYS A 333 14.22 3.92 1.06
C LYS A 333 15.33 3.05 1.69
N GLY A 334 15.22 2.65 2.95
CA GLY A 334 16.21 1.79 3.62
C GLY A 334 17.58 2.41 3.94
N LYS A 335 18.03 3.44 3.21
CA LYS A 335 19.42 3.94 3.20
C LYS A 335 19.68 5.26 3.93
N SER A 336 18.72 5.75 4.71
CA SER A 336 18.89 7.02 5.44
C SER A 336 20.04 6.96 6.46
N GLU A 337 20.83 8.03 6.57
CA GLU A 337 21.88 8.17 7.58
C GLU A 337 21.38 8.02 9.03
N LYS A 338 20.08 8.21 9.23
CA LYS A 338 19.41 8.07 10.54
C LYS A 338 19.24 6.62 10.99
N LEU A 339 19.46 5.66 10.10
CA LEU A 339 19.26 4.23 10.34
C LEU A 339 20.61 3.57 10.66
N LYS A 340 20.74 3.03 11.88
CA LYS A 340 22.01 2.49 12.38
C LYS A 340 22.43 1.18 11.69
N PHE A 341 21.46 0.34 11.34
CA PHE A 341 21.66 -0.99 10.75
C PHE A 341 21.24 -1.04 9.28
N LYS A 342 21.40 0.08 8.57
CA LYS A 342 20.98 0.34 7.18
C LYS A 342 21.82 -0.32 6.08
N HIS A 343 22.82 -1.11 6.45
CA HIS A 343 23.78 -1.62 5.47
C HIS A 343 23.10 -2.69 4.60
N SER A 344 22.67 -2.26 3.41
CA SER A 344 22.24 -3.08 2.28
C SER A 344 23.44 -3.72 1.55
N GLY A 345 24.34 -4.35 2.32
CA GLY A 345 25.56 -4.99 1.80
C GLY A 345 25.28 -6.23 0.95
N GLU A 346 26.17 -7.23 1.01
CA GLU A 346 25.86 -8.56 0.46
C GLU A 346 24.64 -9.13 1.19
N LEU A 347 23.52 -9.24 0.47
CA LEU A 347 22.33 -9.89 0.99
C LEU A 347 22.64 -11.36 1.28
N SER A 348 22.16 -11.85 2.41
CA SER A 348 22.42 -13.21 2.85
C SER A 348 21.34 -14.16 2.34
N ASP A 349 21.76 -15.24 1.69
CA ASP A 349 20.90 -16.39 1.38
C ASP A 349 20.57 -17.21 2.64
N MET A 350 21.22 -16.92 3.77
CA MET A 350 21.00 -17.59 5.05
C MET A 350 19.97 -16.81 5.90
N PRO A 351 18.88 -17.47 6.32
CA PRO A 351 17.91 -16.89 7.24
C PRO A 351 18.54 -16.53 8.59
N LEU A 352 18.27 -15.32 9.07
CA LEU A 352 18.63 -14.85 10.40
C LEU A 352 17.68 -15.39 11.47
N ALA A 353 16.43 -15.65 11.09
CA ALA A 353 15.40 -16.27 11.91
C ALA A 353 14.35 -16.97 11.03
N LYS A 354 13.44 -17.70 11.66
CA LYS A 354 12.19 -18.14 11.06
C LYS A 354 11.04 -17.33 11.64
N ALA A 355 10.10 -16.91 10.80
CA ALA A 355 8.79 -16.47 11.25
C ALA A 355 8.13 -17.67 11.97
N GLY A 356 7.97 -17.60 13.28
CA GLY A 356 7.42 -18.70 14.07
C GLY A 356 5.91 -18.88 13.85
N ASN A 357 5.44 -20.12 14.06
CA ASN A 357 4.01 -20.46 14.25
C ASN A 357 3.42 -19.90 15.57
N ASP A 358 4.16 -19.05 16.29
CA ASP A 358 3.75 -18.35 17.51
C ASP A 358 3.30 -16.91 17.25
N ILE A 359 2.80 -16.65 16.05
CA ILE A 359 1.84 -15.58 15.83
C ILE A 359 0.49 -16.26 16.07
N PRO A 360 -0.13 -16.18 17.28
CA PRO A 360 -1.50 -16.64 17.42
C PRO A 360 -2.34 -15.98 16.32
N GLU A 361 -3.41 -16.60 15.82
CA GLU A 361 -4.29 -16.00 14.80
C GLU A 361 -4.78 -14.56 15.16
N THR A 362 -4.58 -14.15 16.41
CA THR A 362 -4.76 -12.81 16.97
C THR A 362 -3.67 -11.78 16.63
N VAL A 363 -2.55 -12.16 16.01
CA VAL A 363 -1.40 -11.32 15.60
C VAL A 363 -1.19 -11.37 14.07
N LYS A 364 -2.28 -11.52 13.30
CA LYS A 364 -2.33 -10.78 12.01
C LYS A 364 -1.98 -9.32 12.34
N PRO A 365 -1.17 -8.61 11.53
CA PRO A 365 -0.92 -7.20 11.79
C PRO A 365 -2.28 -6.49 11.79
N LYS A 366 -2.78 -6.17 12.99
CA LYS A 366 -3.82 -5.16 13.18
C LYS A 366 -3.19 -3.79 12.98
N ASP A 367 -2.56 -3.57 11.83
CA ASP A 367 -2.20 -2.23 11.42
C ASP A 367 -3.33 -1.68 10.59
N ILE A 368 -4.34 -1.13 11.26
CA ILE A 368 -5.01 0.10 10.85
C ILE A 368 -5.58 0.75 12.12
N ARG A 369 -4.93 1.84 12.55
CA ARG A 369 -5.53 2.98 13.27
C ARG A 369 -6.48 2.62 14.41
N GLN A 370 -5.96 2.05 15.49
CA GLN A 370 -6.56 2.36 16.78
C GLN A 370 -5.98 3.69 17.29
N LYS A 371 -6.44 4.81 16.71
CA LYS A 371 -6.86 5.90 17.61
C LYS A 371 -7.80 5.18 18.56
N ILE A 372 -7.43 5.10 19.84
CA ILE A 372 -8.16 4.44 20.93
C ILE A 372 -9.62 4.27 20.50
N LYS A 373 -10.07 3.04 20.19
CA LYS A 373 -11.45 2.79 19.74
C LYS A 373 -12.36 3.14 20.92
N ILE A 374 -12.66 4.43 21.06
CA ILE A 374 -13.69 4.91 21.95
C ILE A 374 -14.97 4.32 21.38
N LYS A 375 -15.48 3.26 22.03
CA LYS A 375 -16.80 2.73 21.70
C LYS A 375 -17.75 3.91 21.83
N LYS A 376 -18.47 4.23 20.78
CA LYS A 376 -19.39 5.37 20.78
C LYS A 376 -20.67 4.99 20.08
N THR A 377 -21.79 5.38 20.65
CA THR A 377 -23.11 5.20 20.03
C THR A 377 -23.55 6.54 19.44
N LEU A 378 -24.15 6.51 18.24
CA LEU A 378 -24.75 7.71 17.65
C LEU A 378 -26.00 8.05 18.45
N LEU A 379 -26.00 9.23 19.06
CA LEU A 379 -27.04 9.66 19.98
C LEU A 379 -28.04 10.61 19.31
N GLY A 380 -27.57 11.48 18.41
CA GLY A 380 -28.43 12.50 17.80
C GLY A 380 -27.74 13.35 16.73
N LYS A 381 -28.47 14.35 16.24
CA LYS A 381 -28.01 15.29 15.18
C LYS A 381 -28.13 16.73 15.65
N ALA A 382 -27.26 17.60 15.15
CA ALA A 382 -27.33 19.03 15.39
C ALA A 382 -28.53 19.66 14.66
N GLU A 383 -29.36 20.40 15.39
CA GLU A 383 -30.49 21.16 14.82
C GLU A 383 -30.18 22.66 14.70
N HIS A 384 -29.38 23.21 15.61
CA HIS A 384 -29.05 24.64 15.58
C HIS A 384 -27.79 24.99 16.38
N TYR A 385 -27.21 26.17 16.12
CA TYR A 385 -26.13 26.74 16.93
C TYR A 385 -26.32 28.24 17.15
N PHE A 386 -26.46 28.64 18.42
CA PHE A 386 -26.67 30.03 18.85
C PHE A 386 -25.32 30.74 19.03
N VAL A 387 -24.83 31.37 17.95
CA VAL A 387 -23.48 31.96 17.88
C VAL A 387 -23.15 32.93 19.03
N LYS A 388 -24.10 33.79 19.43
CA LYS A 388 -23.85 34.79 20.49
C LYS A 388 -23.74 34.17 21.89
N ALA A 389 -24.43 33.05 22.13
CA ALA A 389 -24.46 32.37 23.41
C ALA A 389 -23.47 31.20 23.50
N GLY A 390 -22.91 30.76 22.37
CA GLY A 390 -22.05 29.59 22.32
C GLY A 390 -22.79 28.28 22.61
N ILE A 391 -24.09 28.20 22.28
CA ILE A 391 -24.95 27.06 22.61
C ILE A 391 -25.28 26.24 21.37
N GLY A 392 -25.01 24.94 21.40
CA GLY A 392 -25.46 23.97 20.38
C GLY A 392 -26.76 23.29 20.79
N GLN A 393 -27.69 23.17 19.85
CA GLN A 393 -28.95 22.42 20.01
C GLN A 393 -28.90 21.12 19.21
N PHE A 394 -29.29 20.02 19.85
CA PHE A 394 -29.29 18.67 19.29
C PHE A 394 -30.64 17.99 19.51
N LEU A 395 -31.08 17.22 18.52
CA LEU A 395 -32.19 16.29 18.65
C LEU A 395 -31.65 14.91 19.02
N ILE A 396 -32.09 14.36 20.14
CA ILE A 396 -31.71 13.01 20.57
C ILE A 396 -32.56 11.99 19.82
N GLU A 397 -31.92 11.11 19.05
CA GLU A 397 -32.58 10.09 18.22
C GLU A 397 -32.47 8.68 18.83
N LYS A 398 -31.43 8.42 19.63
CA LYS A 398 -31.13 7.08 20.21
C LYS A 398 -30.51 7.21 21.59
N ASP A 399 -30.80 6.23 22.45
CA ASP A 399 -30.33 6.11 23.84
C ASP A 399 -30.61 7.34 24.73
N GLU A 400 -30.36 7.20 26.03
CA GLU A 400 -30.47 8.30 26.99
C GLU A 400 -29.12 9.01 27.20
N LEU A 401 -29.19 10.35 27.33
CA LEU A 401 -28.07 11.22 27.67
C LEU A 401 -28.16 11.67 29.11
N LYS A 402 -27.06 11.63 29.86
CA LYS A 402 -27.00 12.06 31.27
C LYS A 402 -25.90 13.08 31.49
N ILE A 403 -26.04 13.88 32.53
CA ILE A 403 -24.94 14.71 33.04
C ILE A 403 -23.77 13.78 33.43
N ASN A 404 -22.54 14.25 33.19
CA ASN A 404 -21.25 13.54 33.31
C ASN A 404 -20.94 12.53 32.21
N ASP A 405 -21.85 12.25 31.27
CA ASP A 405 -21.51 11.46 30.08
C ASP A 405 -20.43 12.17 29.27
N LYS A 406 -19.49 11.37 28.75
CA LYS A 406 -18.55 11.82 27.72
C LYS A 406 -19.25 11.76 26.36
N ILE A 407 -19.18 12.85 25.61
CA ILE A 407 -19.76 12.98 24.28
C ILE A 407 -18.71 13.37 23.26
N ILE A 408 -18.96 12.99 22.01
CA ILE A 408 -18.17 13.38 20.85
C ILE A 408 -19.10 14.08 19.87
N ILE A 409 -18.78 15.30 19.50
CA ILE A 409 -19.40 16.00 18.38
C ILE A 409 -18.47 15.85 17.18
N SER A 410 -18.99 15.26 16.11
CA SER A 410 -18.21 14.96 14.91
C SER A 410 -18.85 15.54 13.67
N GLY A 411 -18.06 16.24 12.85
CA GLY A 411 -18.52 16.74 11.56
C GLY A 411 -17.40 17.17 10.62
N PRO A 412 -17.69 17.35 9.32
CA PRO A 412 -16.68 17.50 8.27
C PRO A 412 -15.72 18.69 8.47
N SER A 413 -16.20 19.78 9.07
CA SER A 413 -15.39 20.97 9.37
C SER A 413 -14.99 21.12 10.83
N THR A 414 -15.77 20.50 11.73
CA THR A 414 -15.63 20.64 13.19
C THR A 414 -14.58 19.64 13.72
N GLY A 415 -14.29 18.58 12.95
CA GLY A 415 -13.47 17.47 13.39
C GLY A 415 -14.18 16.67 14.47
N ASN A 416 -13.43 15.85 15.22
CA ASN A 416 -13.93 15.20 16.43
C ASN A 416 -13.60 16.08 17.64
N GLN A 417 -14.62 16.56 18.32
CA GLN A 417 -14.48 17.33 19.54
C GLN A 417 -15.08 16.56 20.71
N GLU A 418 -14.29 16.32 21.75
CA GLU A 418 -14.70 15.58 22.94
C GLU A 418 -15.05 16.53 24.07
N LEU A 419 -16.16 16.26 24.75
CA LEU A 419 -16.65 17.06 25.87
C LEU A 419 -17.26 16.15 26.93
N GLN A 420 -17.22 16.59 28.17
CA GLN A 420 -18.00 15.99 29.25
C GLN A 420 -19.17 16.93 29.59
N ILE A 421 -20.38 16.38 29.70
CA ILE A 421 -21.57 17.19 29.98
C ILE A 421 -21.56 17.62 31.45
N SER A 422 -21.31 18.90 31.71
CA SER A 422 -21.43 19.48 33.05
C SER A 422 -22.84 19.98 33.33
N GLN A 423 -23.53 20.50 32.31
CA GLN A 423 -24.88 21.05 32.41
C GLN A 423 -25.59 20.90 31.06
N MET A 424 -26.90 20.60 31.09
CA MET A 424 -27.72 20.55 29.89
C MET A 424 -29.15 21.00 30.16
N PHE A 425 -29.80 21.56 29.14
CA PHE A 425 -31.22 21.86 29.16
C PHE A 425 -31.94 20.96 28.16
N VAL A 426 -33.04 20.36 28.59
CA VAL A 426 -33.86 19.44 27.83
C VAL A 426 -35.22 20.09 27.63
N ASN A 427 -35.59 20.32 26.36
CA ASN A 427 -36.81 21.04 25.97
C ASN A 427 -36.96 22.43 26.65
N GLY A 428 -35.85 23.09 26.94
CA GLY A 428 -35.81 24.43 27.53
C GLY A 428 -35.78 24.48 29.06
N THR A 429 -35.84 23.33 29.75
CA THR A 429 -35.70 23.24 31.20
C THR A 429 -34.43 22.50 31.59
N GLU A 430 -33.78 22.93 32.67
CA GLU A 430 -32.60 22.24 33.20
C GLU A 430 -32.99 20.83 33.68
N ALA A 431 -32.31 19.81 33.15
CA ALA A 431 -32.62 18.42 33.47
C ALA A 431 -31.36 17.55 33.41
N ALA A 432 -31.32 16.54 34.27
CA ALA A 432 -30.17 15.65 34.40
C ALA A 432 -30.15 14.49 33.39
N VAL A 433 -31.27 14.23 32.70
CA VAL A 433 -31.42 13.13 31.74
C VAL A 433 -32.24 13.61 30.53
N ALA A 434 -31.81 13.25 29.32
CA ALA A 434 -32.56 13.44 28.07
C ALA A 434 -32.84 12.08 27.41
N LYS A 435 -34.02 11.95 26.79
CA LYS A 435 -34.48 10.71 26.14
C LYS A 435 -34.60 10.90 24.62
N PRO A 436 -34.71 9.80 23.84
CA PRO A 436 -35.01 9.89 22.42
C PRO A 436 -36.28 10.71 22.16
N GLY A 437 -36.20 11.67 21.26
CA GLY A 437 -37.24 12.65 20.95
C GLY A 437 -37.04 14.03 21.60
N ASP A 438 -36.18 14.14 22.60
CA ASP A 438 -35.93 15.41 23.27
C ASP A 438 -34.95 16.32 22.51
N LYS A 439 -35.15 17.65 22.67
CA LYS A 439 -34.21 18.67 22.21
C LYS A 439 -33.30 19.09 23.34
N VAL A 440 -32.01 18.86 23.18
CA VAL A 440 -30.98 19.16 24.18
C VAL A 440 -30.17 20.36 23.74
N THR A 441 -29.94 21.32 24.64
CA THR A 441 -29.01 22.43 24.41
C THR A 441 -27.82 22.36 25.36
N LEU A 442 -26.62 22.51 24.79
CA LEU A 442 -25.33 22.41 25.48
C LEU A 442 -24.49 23.66 25.20
N ALA A 443 -23.78 24.16 26.21
CA ALA A 443 -22.75 25.18 26.00
C ALA A 443 -21.50 24.53 25.39
N LEU A 444 -21.00 25.07 24.29
CA LEU A 444 -19.90 24.51 23.51
C LEU A 444 -18.77 25.55 23.31
N PRO A 445 -17.50 25.18 23.53
CA PRO A 445 -16.37 26.10 23.33
C PRO A 445 -16.01 26.31 21.83
N PHE A 446 -16.72 25.66 20.92
CA PHE A 446 -16.52 25.72 19.47
C PHE A 446 -17.87 25.83 18.74
N ARG A 447 -17.82 26.16 17.45
CA ARG A 447 -19.00 26.24 16.58
C ARG A 447 -19.31 24.87 15.98
N ILE A 448 -20.59 24.52 15.89
CA ILE A 448 -21.08 23.32 15.21
C ILE A 448 -21.87 23.67 13.96
N ARG A 449 -22.01 22.71 13.05
CA ARG A 449 -22.87 22.80 11.86
C ARG A 449 -24.01 21.79 11.95
N LEU A 450 -25.05 21.99 11.12
CA LEU A 450 -26.19 21.07 11.03
C LEU A 450 -25.82 19.67 10.52
N SER A 451 -24.69 19.55 9.83
CA SER A 451 -24.14 18.26 9.40
C SER A 451 -23.49 17.47 10.55
N ASP A 452 -23.27 18.10 11.70
CA ASP A 452 -22.54 17.51 12.80
C ASP A 452 -23.44 16.54 13.57
N LYS A 453 -22.85 15.43 13.98
CA LYS A 453 -23.51 14.34 14.70
C LYS A 453 -23.01 14.28 16.13
N LEU A 454 -23.92 13.98 17.05
CA LEU A 454 -23.64 13.81 18.46
C LEU A 454 -23.53 12.32 18.79
N TYR A 455 -22.43 11.94 19.42
CA TYR A 455 -22.16 10.57 19.86
C TYR A 455 -21.96 10.56 21.37
N LYS A 456 -22.42 9.50 22.03
CA LYS A 456 -22.08 9.21 23.43
C LYS A 456 -20.95 8.20 23.46
N VAL A 457 -19.93 8.48 24.26
CA VAL A 457 -18.83 7.57 24.54
C VAL A 457 -19.31 6.50 25.51
N LEU A 458 -19.02 5.25 25.18
CA LEU A 458 -19.22 4.06 25.99
C LEU A 458 -17.85 3.67 26.56
N ASP A 459 -17.83 3.36 27.85
CA ASP A 459 -16.62 2.86 28.54
C ASP A 459 -16.18 1.47 28.03
#